data_AF-U2YDJ2-F1
#
_entry.id   AF-U2YDJ2-F1
#
_cell.length_a   1.000
_cell.length_b   1.000
_cell.length_c   1.000
_cell.angle_alpha   90.00
_cell.angle_beta   90.00
_cell.angle_gamma   90.00
#
_symmetry.space_group_name_H-M   'P 1'
#
loop_
_entity.id
_entity.type
_entity.pdbx_description
1 polymer ?
#
loop_
_entity_poly.entity_id
_entity_poly.type
_entity_poly.pdbx_seq_one_letter_code
_entity_poly.pdbx_strand_id
1 'polypeptide(L)'
;MLHGYALLALLLVAVALIVGAFPLKAFVGNALGGLGLGLVAVFILAAALKTTLGSSTVSIHTTAGIVAPLLSNLGLAGTWGSVFAVLAIGAGSMTVSHANDSYFWIITEFSDMEASTAYQAWTLATLALGITSIVWIVVLDHVVVALT
;
A
#
# COMPACT_ATOMS: atom_id res chain seq x y z
N MET A 1 -28.12 10.06 -10.48
CA MET A 1 -27.07 9.02 -10.44
C MET A 1 -25.66 9.60 -10.19
N LEU A 2 -25.27 10.76 -10.74
CA LEU A 2 -23.94 11.36 -10.53
C LEU A 2 -23.64 11.89 -9.10
N HIS A 3 -24.65 12.36 -8.36
CA HIS A 3 -24.46 12.95 -7.01
C HIS A 3 -24.08 11.92 -5.92
N GLY A 4 -24.41 10.64 -6.08
CA GLY A 4 -24.08 9.60 -5.10
C GLY A 4 -22.60 9.19 -5.11
N TYR A 5 -21.98 9.21 -6.30
CA TYR A 5 -20.57 8.85 -6.45
C TYR A 5 -19.62 9.92 -5.89
N ALA A 6 -20.01 11.20 -5.92
CA ALA A 6 -19.23 12.29 -5.35
C ALA A 6 -19.13 12.20 -3.82
N LEU A 7 -20.24 11.83 -3.16
CA LEU A 7 -20.27 11.63 -1.71
C LEU A 7 -19.43 10.40 -1.30
N LEU A 8 -19.50 9.33 -2.10
CA LEU A 8 -18.70 8.12 -1.87
C LEU A 8 -17.21 8.40 -2.07
N ALA A 9 -16.83 9.16 -3.11
CA ALA A 9 -15.44 9.56 -3.35
C ALA A 9 -14.90 10.45 -2.21
N LEU A 10 -15.69 11.42 -1.74
CA LEU A 10 -15.33 12.25 -0.58
C LEU A 10 -15.19 11.43 0.70
N LEU A 11 -16.05 10.43 0.91
CA LEU A 11 -15.97 9.52 2.05
C LEU A 11 -14.69 8.67 2.00
N LEU A 12 -14.34 8.12 0.84
CA LEU A 12 -13.11 7.33 0.66
C LEU A 12 -11.85 8.19 0.88
N VAL A 13 -11.85 9.43 0.39
CA VAL A 13 -10.78 10.41 0.66
C VAL A 13 -10.72 10.76 2.14
N ALA A 14 -11.86 10.98 2.81
CA ALA A 14 -11.90 11.26 4.24
C ALA A 14 -11.38 10.07 5.07
N VAL A 15 -11.74 8.84 4.73
CA VAL A 15 -11.21 7.63 5.38
C VAL A 15 -9.70 7.50 5.14
N ALA A 16 -9.22 7.76 3.93
CA ALA A 16 -7.78 7.77 3.63
C ALA A 16 -7.03 8.84 4.44
N LEU A 17 -7.61 10.04 4.61
CA LEU A 17 -7.05 11.09 5.44
C LEU A 17 -7.06 10.72 6.92
N ILE A 18 -8.10 10.02 7.41
CA ILE A 18 -8.17 9.52 8.79
C ILE A 18 -7.12 8.41 9.02
N VAL A 19 -6.94 7.51 8.05
CA VAL A 19 -5.88 6.48 8.07
C VAL A 19 -4.49 7.11 7.97
N GLY A 20 -4.33 8.20 7.23
CA GLY A 20 -3.09 8.99 7.19
C GLY A 20 -2.85 9.80 8.48
N ALA A 21 -3.92 10.21 9.16
CA ALA A 21 -3.90 10.95 10.41
C ALA A 21 -3.81 10.04 11.66
N PHE A 22 -3.80 8.71 11.48
CA PHE A 22 -3.41 7.80 12.55
C PHE A 22 -2.07 8.29 13.13
N PRO A 23 -1.81 8.14 14.44
CA PRO A 23 -0.55 8.52 15.06
C PRO A 23 0.57 7.55 14.62
N LEU A 24 0.82 7.50 13.32
CA LEU A 24 1.72 6.62 12.61
C LEU A 24 3.16 6.89 13.03
N LYS A 25 3.47 8.16 13.33
CA LYS A 25 4.74 8.55 13.95
C LYS A 25 4.95 7.87 15.30
N ALA A 26 3.90 7.70 16.12
CA ALA A 26 4.00 7.06 17.43
C ALA A 26 3.97 5.53 17.33
N PHE A 27 3.12 4.96 16.47
CA PHE A 27 3.03 3.51 16.26
C PHE A 27 4.29 2.97 15.56
N VAL A 28 4.70 3.60 14.47
CA VAL A 28 5.87 3.15 13.71
C VAL A 28 7.17 3.58 14.39
N GLY A 29 7.24 4.76 15.02
CA GLY A 29 8.43 5.22 15.73
C GLY A 29 8.74 4.47 17.02
N ASN A 30 7.73 4.05 17.81
CA ASN A 30 7.96 3.34 19.08
C ASN A 30 7.82 1.81 18.99
N ALA A 31 6.98 1.26 18.11
CA ALA A 31 6.76 -0.19 18.04
C ALA A 31 7.56 -0.89 16.93
N LEU A 32 7.92 -0.19 15.85
CA LEU A 32 8.49 -0.81 14.64
C LEU A 32 9.89 -0.29 14.26
N GLY A 33 10.20 0.98 14.57
CA GLY A 33 11.50 1.59 14.30
C GLY A 33 12.66 0.93 15.05
N GLY A 34 12.41 0.41 16.26
CA GLY A 34 13.40 -0.36 17.03
C GLY A 34 13.60 -1.81 16.55
N LEU A 35 12.70 -2.32 15.69
CA LEU A 35 12.74 -3.70 15.16
C LEU A 35 13.22 -3.76 13.70
N GLY A 36 13.52 -2.62 13.05
CA GLY A 36 13.90 -2.58 11.64
C GLY A 36 12.73 -2.83 10.67
N LEU A 37 11.48 -2.68 11.11
CA LEU A 37 10.28 -3.00 10.32
C LEU A 37 9.71 -1.81 9.52
N GLY A 38 10.52 -0.78 9.25
CA GLY A 38 10.09 0.43 8.55
C GLY A 38 9.46 0.14 7.18
N LEU A 39 10.02 -0.80 6.42
CA LEU A 39 9.51 -1.20 5.10
C LEU A 39 8.11 -1.82 5.16
N VAL A 40 7.86 -2.66 6.17
CA VAL A 40 6.55 -3.29 6.36
C VAL A 40 5.49 -2.25 6.73
N ALA A 41 5.85 -1.25 7.54
CA ALA A 41 4.95 -0.16 7.88
C ALA A 41 4.55 0.66 6.64
N VAL A 42 5.52 0.97 5.77
CA VAL A 42 5.29 1.67 4.50
C VAL A 42 4.39 0.85 3.57
N PHE A 43 4.63 -0.46 3.46
CA PHE A 43 3.80 -1.38 2.68
C PHE A 43 2.35 -1.42 3.18
N ILE A 44 2.15 -1.58 4.50
CA ILE A 44 0.81 -1.64 5.09
C ILE A 44 0.07 -0.32 4.86
N LEU A 45 0.75 0.82 5.00
CA LEU A 45 0.15 2.13 4.71
C LEU A 45 -0.32 2.22 3.25
N ALA A 46 0.54 1.85 2.29
CA ALA A 46 0.17 1.86 0.87
C ALA A 46 -0.97 0.89 0.55
N ALA A 47 -0.96 -0.30 1.14
CA ALA A 47 -2.03 -1.30 0.98
C ALA A 47 -3.36 -0.82 1.56
N ALA A 48 -3.33 -0.20 2.75
CA ALA A 48 -4.53 0.37 3.37
C ALA A 48 -5.08 1.53 2.52
N LEU A 49 -4.22 2.43 2.04
CA LEU A 49 -4.63 3.53 1.16
C LEU A 49 -5.12 3.02 -0.20
N LYS A 50 -4.56 1.95 -0.75
CA LYS A 50 -5.07 1.32 -1.97
C LYS A 50 -6.46 0.72 -1.75
N THR A 51 -6.63 0.00 -0.64
CA THR A 51 -7.88 -0.64 -0.24
C THR A 51 -8.98 0.39 0.01
N THR A 52 -8.66 1.65 0.34
CA THR A 52 -9.68 2.71 0.48
C THR A 52 -9.85 3.50 -0.81
N LEU A 53 -8.76 3.92 -1.46
CA LEU A 53 -8.79 4.83 -2.60
C LEU A 53 -9.07 4.15 -3.95
N GLY A 54 -8.84 2.84 -4.05
CA GLY A 54 -9.07 2.06 -5.27
C GLY A 54 -8.08 2.29 -6.40
N SER A 55 -7.39 3.43 -6.47
CA SER A 55 -6.37 3.73 -7.48
C SER A 55 -4.95 3.45 -6.99
N SER A 56 -4.18 2.67 -7.75
CA SER A 56 -2.78 2.40 -7.45
C SER A 56 -1.94 3.68 -7.55
N THR A 57 -2.16 4.49 -8.59
CA THR A 57 -1.42 5.75 -8.77
C THR A 57 -1.70 6.76 -7.66
N VAL A 58 -2.97 6.92 -7.27
CA VAL A 58 -3.33 7.83 -6.17
C VAL A 58 -2.74 7.31 -4.86
N SER A 59 -2.87 6.01 -4.57
CA SER A 59 -2.28 5.41 -3.37
C SER A 59 -0.75 5.60 -3.32
N ILE A 60 -0.04 5.36 -4.42
CA ILE A 60 1.41 5.59 -4.51
C ILE A 60 1.73 7.05 -4.19
N HIS A 61 1.08 8.00 -4.85
CA HIS A 61 1.41 9.42 -4.69
C HIS A 61 1.08 9.93 -3.29
N THR A 62 -0.09 9.55 -2.75
CA THR A 62 -0.49 9.88 -1.38
C THR A 62 0.46 9.28 -0.35
N THR A 63 0.80 8.00 -0.50
CA THR A 63 1.73 7.33 0.43
C THR A 63 3.11 7.96 0.37
N ALA A 64 3.63 8.24 -0.84
CA ALA A 64 4.92 8.89 -1.01
C ALA A 64 4.96 10.26 -0.32
N GLY A 65 3.89 11.06 -0.45
CA GLY A 65 3.76 12.36 0.23
C GLY A 65 3.77 12.24 1.76
N ILE A 66 3.16 11.18 2.32
CA ILE A 66 3.14 10.92 3.76
C ILE A 66 4.50 10.39 4.26
N VAL A 67 5.12 9.47 3.52
CA VAL A 67 6.32 8.74 3.93
C VAL A 67 7.59 9.57 3.75
N ALA A 68 7.68 10.43 2.72
CA ALA A 68 8.85 11.24 2.44
C ALA A 68 9.40 12.01 3.65
N PRO A 69 8.60 12.79 4.42
CA PRO A 69 9.09 13.46 5.62
C PRO A 69 9.35 12.52 6.81
N LEU A 70 8.94 11.26 6.73
CA LEU A 70 9.05 10.26 7.80
C LEU A 70 10.23 9.31 7.61
N LEU A 71 10.88 9.27 6.45
CA LEU A 71 11.95 8.32 6.13
C LEU A 71 13.03 8.22 7.22
N SER A 72 13.47 9.34 7.78
CA SER A 72 14.47 9.36 8.87
C SER A 72 13.97 8.68 10.14
N ASN A 73 12.70 8.88 10.50
CA ASN A 73 12.10 8.26 11.68
C ASN A 73 11.85 6.76 11.48
N LEU A 74 11.78 6.31 10.22
CA LEU A 74 11.57 4.92 9.84
C LEU A 74 12.87 4.12 9.73
N GLY A 75 14.03 4.76 9.92
CA GLY A 75 15.33 4.13 9.66
C GLY A 75 15.64 3.95 8.17
N LEU A 76 14.93 4.67 7.28
CA LEU A 76 15.00 4.53 5.82
C LEU A 76 15.64 5.74 5.12
N ALA A 77 16.29 6.64 5.86
CA ALA A 77 16.91 7.85 5.31
C ALA A 77 18.14 7.60 4.44
N GLY A 78 18.73 6.41 4.48
CA GLY A 78 19.84 6.04 3.59
C GLY A 78 19.37 5.94 2.13
N THR A 79 20.33 6.03 1.19
CA THR A 79 20.05 5.92 -0.26
C THR A 79 19.27 4.65 -0.58
N TRP A 80 19.72 3.49 -0.08
CA TRP A 80 19.03 2.21 -0.29
C TRP A 80 17.71 2.12 0.46
N GLY A 81 17.63 2.63 1.70
CA GLY A 81 16.38 2.64 2.47
C GLY A 81 15.26 3.40 1.76
N SER A 82 15.57 4.51 1.11
CA SER A 82 14.59 5.28 0.32
C SER A 82 14.14 4.52 -0.94
N VAL A 83 15.05 3.80 -1.60
CA VAL A 83 14.72 2.95 -2.76
C VAL A 83 13.78 1.81 -2.34
N PHE A 84 14.11 1.09 -1.26
CA PHE A 84 13.26 0.02 -0.76
C PHE A 84 11.92 0.54 -0.23
N ALA A 85 11.86 1.75 0.33
CA ALA A 85 10.60 2.40 0.67
C ALA A 85 9.71 2.59 -0.57
N VAL A 86 10.26 3.08 -1.69
CA VAL A 86 9.50 3.24 -2.94
C VAL A 86 9.00 1.89 -3.46
N LEU A 87 9.82 0.84 -3.41
CA LEU A 87 9.40 -0.52 -3.78
C LEU A 87 8.27 -1.03 -2.87
N ALA A 88 8.36 -0.80 -1.56
CA ALA A 88 7.33 -1.18 -0.61
C ALA A 88 6.00 -0.44 -0.85
N ILE A 89 6.05 0.85 -1.21
CA ILE A 89 4.87 1.63 -1.61
C ILE A 89 4.24 1.01 -2.87
N GLY A 90 5.05 0.71 -3.88
CA GLY A 90 4.59 0.08 -5.12
C GLY A 90 3.89 -1.26 -4.84
N ALA A 91 4.54 -2.14 -4.07
CA ALA A 91 3.98 -3.43 -3.68
C ALA A 91 2.65 -3.29 -2.92
N GLY A 92 2.58 -2.39 -1.93
CA GLY A 92 1.36 -2.15 -1.17
C GLY A 92 0.23 -1.63 -2.06
N SER A 93 0.53 -0.76 -3.03
CA SER A 93 -0.46 -0.20 -3.96
C SER A 93 -1.10 -1.19 -4.93
N MET A 94 -0.57 -2.41 -5.01
CA MET A 94 -1.10 -3.51 -5.82
C MET A 94 -1.77 -4.60 -4.98
N THR A 95 -1.81 -4.44 -3.66
CA THR A 95 -2.35 -5.45 -2.74
C THR A 95 -3.86 -5.26 -2.53
N VAL A 96 -4.60 -6.37 -2.46
CA VAL A 96 -6.06 -6.41 -2.19
C VAL A 96 -6.88 -5.57 -3.18
N SER A 97 -6.80 -5.88 -4.47
CA SER A 97 -7.66 -5.25 -5.48
C SER A 97 -9.08 -5.80 -5.38
N HIS A 98 -10.07 -4.93 -5.15
CA HIS A 98 -11.47 -5.29 -4.94
C HIS A 98 -12.41 -4.28 -5.61
N ALA A 99 -13.72 -4.33 -5.32
CA ALA A 99 -14.75 -3.52 -5.99
C ALA A 99 -14.53 -1.99 -6.04
N ASN A 100 -13.63 -1.39 -5.25
CA ASN A 100 -13.30 0.04 -5.37
C ASN A 100 -12.22 0.33 -6.43
N ASP A 101 -11.55 -0.70 -6.92
CA ASP A 101 -10.48 -0.64 -7.91
C ASP A 101 -11.07 -0.88 -9.29
N SER A 102 -10.95 0.10 -10.20
CA SER A 102 -11.42 -0.06 -11.58
C SER A 102 -10.76 -1.24 -12.28
N TYR A 103 -9.54 -1.62 -11.88
CA TYR A 103 -8.85 -2.77 -12.46
C TYR A 103 -9.50 -4.10 -12.08
N PHE A 104 -10.13 -4.21 -10.91
CA PHE A 104 -10.92 -5.38 -10.52
C PHE A 104 -12.04 -5.65 -11.54
N TRP A 105 -12.79 -4.60 -11.90
CA TRP A 105 -13.92 -4.71 -12.83
C TRP A 105 -13.49 -4.99 -14.27
N ILE A 106 -12.33 -4.47 -14.68
CA ILE A 106 -11.73 -4.82 -15.97
C ILE A 106 -11.45 -6.33 -16.02
N ILE A 107 -10.83 -6.88 -14.98
CA ILE A 107 -10.52 -8.32 -14.93
C ILE A 107 -11.80 -9.17 -14.88
N THR A 108 -12.81 -8.77 -14.12
CA THR A 108 -14.07 -9.54 -14.04
C THR A 108 -14.80 -9.57 -15.38
N GLU A 109 -14.85 -8.43 -16.08
CA GLU A 109 -15.58 -8.31 -17.36
C GLU A 109 -14.85 -9.06 -18.49
N PHE A 110 -13.53 -8.88 -18.62
CA PHE A 110 -12.77 -9.55 -19.68
C PHE A 110 -12.64 -11.06 -19.46
N SER A 111 -12.77 -11.53 -18.22
CA SER A 111 -12.70 -12.95 -17.88
C SER A 111 -14.08 -13.61 -17.78
N ASP A 112 -15.17 -12.86 -18.00
CA ASP A 112 -16.56 -13.30 -17.85
C ASP A 112 -16.82 -13.96 -16.47
N MET A 113 -16.22 -13.39 -15.42
CA MET A 113 -16.27 -13.92 -14.07
C MET A 113 -17.34 -13.22 -13.24
N GLU A 114 -18.12 -13.99 -12.49
CA GLU A 114 -18.93 -13.43 -11.42
C GLU A 114 -18.05 -12.73 -10.36
N ALA A 115 -18.55 -11.63 -9.80
CA ALA A 115 -17.82 -10.85 -8.81
C ALA A 115 -17.41 -11.69 -7.58
N SER A 116 -18.27 -12.63 -7.15
CA SER A 116 -18.00 -13.59 -6.07
C SER A 116 -16.73 -14.41 -6.33
N THR A 117 -16.60 -14.95 -7.54
CA THR A 117 -15.43 -15.72 -8.00
C THR A 117 -14.21 -14.82 -8.14
N ALA A 118 -14.37 -13.59 -8.63
CA ALA A 118 -13.27 -12.63 -8.75
C ALA A 118 -12.70 -12.21 -7.39
N TYR A 119 -13.52 -12.05 -6.35
CA TYR A 119 -13.00 -11.85 -4.99
C TYR A 119 -12.10 -13.00 -4.53
N GLN A 120 -12.42 -14.23 -4.90
CA GLN A 120 -11.62 -15.40 -4.53
C GLN A 120 -10.38 -15.55 -5.40
N ALA A 121 -10.48 -15.31 -6.71
CA ALA A 121 -9.34 -15.51 -7.60
C ALA A 121 -8.41 -14.28 -7.64
N TRP A 122 -8.96 -13.10 -7.91
CA TRP A 122 -8.20 -11.88 -8.16
C TRP A 122 -7.79 -11.16 -6.87
N THR A 123 -8.72 -10.95 -5.93
CA THR A 123 -8.37 -10.27 -4.68
C THR A 123 -7.39 -11.10 -3.85
N LEU A 124 -7.55 -12.43 -3.80
CA LEU A 124 -6.56 -13.29 -3.13
C LEU A 124 -5.23 -13.36 -3.89
N ALA A 125 -5.24 -13.40 -5.23
CA ALA A 125 -4.01 -13.37 -6.01
C ALA A 125 -3.23 -12.07 -5.79
N THR A 126 -3.91 -10.91 -5.77
CA THR A 126 -3.27 -9.62 -5.51
C THR A 126 -2.81 -9.48 -4.06
N LEU A 127 -3.51 -10.09 -3.09
CA LEU A 127 -3.02 -10.22 -1.73
C LEU A 127 -1.73 -11.06 -1.67
N ALA A 128 -1.71 -12.22 -2.33
CA ALA A 128 -0.54 -13.09 -2.39
C ALA A 128 0.64 -12.41 -3.08
N LEU A 129 0.39 -11.68 -4.18
CA LEU A 129 1.36 -10.85 -4.88
C LEU A 129 1.99 -9.82 -3.92
N GLY A 130 1.16 -9.08 -3.18
CA GLY A 130 1.62 -8.07 -2.23
C GLY A 130 2.49 -8.66 -1.12
N ILE A 131 2.03 -9.74 -0.50
CA ILE A 131 2.78 -10.47 0.56
C ILE A 131 4.11 -10.98 0.01
N THR A 132 4.10 -11.62 -1.17
CA THR A 132 5.32 -12.15 -1.79
C THR A 132 6.29 -11.02 -2.11
N SER A 133 5.79 -9.89 -2.60
CA SER A 133 6.61 -8.72 -2.94
C SER A 133 7.27 -8.11 -1.70
N ILE A 134 6.55 -7.91 -0.61
CA ILE A 134 7.14 -7.32 0.61
C ILE A 134 8.17 -8.25 1.25
N VAL A 135 7.94 -9.57 1.22
CA VAL A 135 8.94 -10.54 1.70
C VAL A 135 10.23 -10.43 0.89
N TRP A 136 10.14 -10.42 -0.45
CA TRP A 136 11.32 -10.26 -1.30
C TRP A 136 12.02 -8.91 -1.11
N ILE A 137 11.26 -7.82 -0.95
CA ILE A 137 11.82 -6.49 -0.70
C ILE A 137 12.64 -6.47 0.59
N VAL A 138 12.11 -7.03 1.68
CA VAL A 138 12.81 -7.11 2.97
C VAL A 138 14.05 -7.99 2.88
N VAL A 139 13.97 -9.14 2.20
CA VAL A 139 15.13 -10.01 1.97
C VAL A 139 16.23 -9.27 1.19
N LEU A 140 15.85 -8.57 0.12
CA LEU A 140 16.80 -7.81 -0.70
C LEU A 140 17.42 -6.64 0.06
N ASP A 141 16.64 -5.94 0.90
CA ASP A 141 17.16 -4.88 1.77
C ASP A 141 18.27 -5.43 2.70
N HIS A 142 18.01 -6.54 3.39
CA HIS A 142 19.03 -7.16 4.25
C HIS A 142 20.27 -7.62 3.48
N VAL A 143 20.11 -8.18 2.28
CA VAL A 143 21.25 -8.60 1.44
C VAL A 143 22.06 -7.39 0.99
N VAL A 144 21.42 -6.31 0.55
CA VAL A 144 22.13 -5.11 0.08
C VAL A 144 22.84 -4.41 1.23
N VAL A 145 22.18 -4.25 2.39
CA VAL A 145 22.79 -3.66 3.59
C VAL A 145 23.99 -4.49 4.07
N ALA A 146 23.98 -5.81 3.90
CA ALA A 146 25.13 -6.65 4.25
C ALA A 146 26.33 -6.50 3.30
N LEU A 147 26.12 -5.98 2.08
CA LEU A 147 27.14 -5.84 1.03
C LEU A 147 27.74 -4.43 0.93
N THR A 148 27.19 -3.45 1.65
CA THR A 148 27.58 -2.03 1.61
C THR A 148 28.07 -1.54 2.96
#